data_AF-V3ZD01-F1
#
_entry.id   AF-V3ZD01-F1
#
_cell.length_a   1.000
_cell.length_b   1.000
_cell.length_c   1.000
_cell.angle_alpha   90.00
_cell.angle_beta   90.00
_cell.angle_gamma   90.00
#
_symmetry.space_group_name_H-M   'P 1'
#
loop_
_entity.id
_entity.type
_entity.pdbx_description
1 polymer ?
#
loop_
_entity_poly.entity_id
_entity_poly.type
_entity_poly.pdbx_seq_one_letter_code
_entity_poly.pdbx_strand_id
1 'polypeptide(L)'
;MPYSTYILPVQRGKTFVCGNLNARCSTDPDYISCDNLSEYVNQIESDNDPSSPPLPRNTSDKNSNSFGSKLLSFCKSTSCLIANGRLGLDASDGRITFCNKKGESLIDYLLVPRHSLHDVIDNVYGKTISKNKNKCNYAIQNKWFSKDCRKSKNDFKKYRNEYYRGRSHIARINYVNARNKYNGVIRNAKSEYQILQADELCNLSNSEPKSFWKRIKASRNGISIDSSLSINDFVSHFHEVYGEYPKDDSSNEFTYSTEELPNISELDKDFTIVEVVNALSSETSEKLGFR
;
A
#
# COMPACT_ATOMS: atom_id res chain seq x y z
N MET A 1 -14.66 31.10 -57.01
CA MET A 1 -15.34 30.22 -56.04
C MET A 1 -14.26 29.52 -55.22
N PRO A 2 -14.04 29.87 -53.95
CA PRO A 2 -12.99 29.25 -53.14
C PRO A 2 -13.48 27.90 -52.59
N TYR A 3 -12.61 26.90 -52.66
CA TYR A 3 -12.80 25.62 -51.99
C TYR A 3 -12.69 25.84 -50.48
N SER A 4 -13.79 25.63 -49.77
CA SER A 4 -13.82 25.60 -48.30
C SER A 4 -13.06 24.35 -47.83
N THR A 5 -11.82 24.53 -47.40
CA THR A 5 -11.01 23.48 -46.78
C THR A 5 -11.63 23.15 -45.42
N TYR A 6 -12.40 22.07 -45.35
CA TYR A 6 -12.89 21.54 -44.08
C TYR A 6 -11.71 20.99 -43.30
N ILE A 7 -11.21 21.77 -42.35
CA ILE A 7 -10.24 21.30 -41.35
C ILE A 7 -10.99 20.30 -40.47
N LEU A 8 -10.69 19.02 -40.64
CA LEU A 8 -11.22 17.99 -39.75
C LEU A 8 -10.82 18.34 -38.31
N PRO A 9 -11.77 18.37 -37.36
CA PRO A 9 -11.46 18.69 -35.98
C PRO A 9 -10.45 17.66 -35.46
N VAL A 10 -9.32 18.15 -34.96
CA VAL A 10 -8.30 17.32 -34.32
C VAL A 10 -8.96 16.57 -33.17
N GLN A 11 -8.97 15.23 -33.22
CA GLN A 11 -9.42 14.40 -32.11
C GLN A 11 -8.54 14.70 -30.89
N ARG A 12 -9.08 15.44 -29.93
CA ARG A 12 -8.41 15.70 -28.66
C ARG A 12 -8.68 14.53 -27.71
N GLY A 13 -7.65 14.13 -26.96
CA GLY A 13 -7.76 13.08 -25.95
C GLY A 13 -8.67 13.47 -24.79
N LYS A 14 -9.13 12.48 -24.02
CA LYS A 14 -9.89 12.69 -22.77
C LYS A 14 -8.94 13.18 -21.68
N THR A 15 -9.27 14.31 -21.04
CA THR A 15 -8.47 14.88 -19.95
C THR A 15 -9.13 14.61 -18.61
N PHE A 16 -8.35 14.06 -17.67
CA PHE A 16 -8.76 13.83 -16.28
C PHE A 16 -7.85 14.66 -15.38
N VAL A 17 -8.42 15.27 -14.34
CA VAL A 17 -7.65 16.03 -13.34
C VAL A 17 -7.84 15.37 -11.99
N CYS A 18 -6.74 15.05 -11.29
CA CYS A 18 -6.81 14.45 -9.98
C CYS A 18 -5.78 15.00 -9.00
N GLY A 19 -6.08 14.88 -7.70
CA GLY A 19 -5.18 15.23 -6.61
C GLY A 19 -5.72 16.36 -5.74
N ASN A 20 -4.83 16.92 -4.91
CA ASN A 20 -5.17 17.95 -3.94
C ASN A 20 -5.36 19.31 -4.63
N LEU A 21 -6.61 19.74 -4.75
CA LEU A 21 -6.97 21.04 -5.32
C LEU A 21 -7.11 22.14 -4.25
N ASN A 22 -6.93 21.78 -2.97
CA ASN A 22 -7.11 22.65 -1.81
C ASN A 22 -8.45 23.42 -1.82
N ALA A 23 -9.47 22.82 -2.45
CA ALA A 23 -10.77 23.40 -2.71
C ALA A 23 -11.82 22.70 -1.86
N ARG A 24 -12.73 23.45 -1.22
CA ARG A 24 -13.85 22.89 -0.46
C ARG A 24 -15.13 23.33 -1.13
N CYS A 25 -15.88 22.38 -1.69
CA CYS A 25 -17.03 22.67 -2.54
C CYS A 25 -18.38 22.58 -1.81
N SER A 26 -18.40 22.33 -0.48
CA SER A 26 -19.62 22.10 0.32
C SER A 26 -20.59 21.12 -0.37
N THR A 27 -21.87 21.42 -0.54
CA THR A 27 -22.87 20.66 -1.31
C THR A 27 -23.23 21.29 -2.65
N ASP A 28 -22.54 22.36 -3.04
CA ASP A 28 -22.87 23.13 -4.23
C ASP A 28 -22.68 22.30 -5.52
N PRO A 29 -23.57 22.47 -6.51
CA PRO A 29 -23.49 21.74 -7.77
C PRO A 29 -22.35 22.26 -8.64
N ASP A 30 -21.64 21.32 -9.28
CA ASP A 30 -20.58 21.54 -10.27
C ASP A 30 -21.12 21.57 -11.72
N TYR A 31 -22.44 21.44 -11.88
CA TYR A 31 -23.15 21.51 -13.15
C TYR A 31 -24.13 22.69 -13.15
N ILE A 32 -24.52 23.13 -14.34
CA ILE A 32 -25.53 24.17 -14.53
C ILE A 32 -26.90 23.51 -14.40
N SER A 33 -27.67 23.90 -13.39
CA SER A 33 -29.04 23.45 -13.22
C SER A 33 -29.96 24.28 -14.12
N CYS A 34 -30.35 23.73 -15.26
CA CYS A 34 -31.37 24.26 -16.16
C CYS A 34 -31.13 25.71 -16.62
N ASP A 35 -30.47 25.90 -17.75
CA ASP A 35 -30.68 27.14 -18.51
C ASP A 35 -32.12 27.11 -19.07
N ASN A 36 -32.84 28.23 -18.98
CA ASN A 36 -34.19 28.45 -19.55
C ASN A 36 -34.25 28.34 -21.10
N LEU A 37 -33.33 27.60 -21.72
CA LEU A 37 -33.25 27.35 -23.16
C LEU A 37 -34.12 26.16 -23.62
N SER A 38 -34.69 25.40 -22.69
CA SER A 38 -35.59 24.27 -22.98
C SER A 38 -36.85 24.68 -23.74
N GLU A 39 -37.18 25.97 -23.80
CA GLU A 39 -38.33 26.47 -24.58
C GLU A 39 -38.01 26.65 -26.08
N TYR A 40 -36.72 26.76 -26.47
CA TYR A 40 -36.30 27.00 -27.86
C TYR A 40 -35.75 25.77 -28.59
N VAL A 41 -35.33 24.72 -27.87
CA VAL A 41 -34.54 23.59 -28.43
C VAL A 41 -35.38 22.35 -28.75
N ASN A 42 -36.69 22.33 -28.43
CA ASN A 42 -37.59 21.19 -28.63
C ASN A 42 -37.94 20.85 -30.10
N GLN A 43 -37.13 21.24 -31.09
CA GLN A 43 -37.34 20.92 -32.51
C GLN A 43 -36.28 20.01 -33.13
N ILE A 44 -35.35 19.45 -32.36
CA ILE A 44 -34.35 18.51 -32.87
C ILE A 44 -34.37 17.25 -32.01
N GLU A 45 -35.39 16.42 -32.23
CA GLU A 45 -35.46 15.07 -31.67
C GLU A 45 -34.45 14.15 -32.39
N SER A 46 -33.50 13.61 -31.63
CA SER A 46 -32.63 12.51 -32.02
C SER A 46 -32.32 11.70 -30.76
N ASP A 47 -32.63 10.40 -30.82
CA ASP A 47 -32.83 9.43 -29.73
C ASP A 47 -31.64 9.12 -28.77
N ASN A 48 -30.80 10.08 -28.39
CA ASN A 48 -29.77 9.91 -27.36
C ASN A 48 -29.42 11.23 -26.63
N ASP A 49 -30.42 11.98 -26.15
CA ASP A 49 -30.17 13.26 -25.46
C ASP A 49 -29.68 13.06 -23.99
N PRO A 50 -28.48 13.53 -23.61
CA PRO A 50 -27.96 13.51 -22.23
C PRO A 50 -28.62 14.56 -21.30
N SER A 51 -29.89 14.86 -21.52
CA SER A 51 -30.67 15.91 -20.85
C SER A 51 -31.00 15.62 -19.38
N SER A 52 -30.81 14.37 -18.90
CA SER A 52 -30.95 14.14 -17.45
C SER A 52 -29.82 14.86 -16.69
N PRO A 53 -30.13 15.65 -15.64
CA PRO A 53 -29.11 16.28 -14.82
C PRO A 53 -28.18 15.21 -14.23
N PRO A 54 -26.87 15.48 -14.17
CA PRO A 54 -25.93 14.49 -13.65
C PRO A 54 -26.24 14.20 -12.18
N LEU A 55 -26.15 12.92 -11.78
CA LEU A 55 -26.42 12.45 -10.42
C LEU A 55 -25.76 13.36 -9.38
N PRO A 56 -26.49 13.94 -8.42
CA PRO A 56 -25.92 14.86 -7.44
C PRO A 56 -24.81 14.18 -6.63
N ARG A 57 -23.80 14.95 -6.21
CA ARG A 57 -22.73 14.41 -5.37
C ARG A 57 -23.16 14.39 -3.91
N ASN A 58 -22.85 13.30 -3.23
CA ASN A 58 -22.84 13.24 -1.78
C ASN A 58 -21.49 13.72 -1.24
N THR A 59 -21.51 14.29 -0.03
CA THR A 59 -20.29 14.82 0.60
C THR A 59 -20.48 14.93 2.10
N SER A 60 -19.47 14.46 2.84
CA SER A 60 -19.36 14.63 4.28
C SER A 60 -18.79 16.01 4.66
N ASP A 61 -18.08 16.70 3.76
CA ASP A 61 -17.55 18.04 4.01
C ASP A 61 -18.55 19.12 3.60
N LYS A 62 -19.17 19.77 4.59
CA LYS A 62 -20.18 20.81 4.37
C LYS A 62 -19.61 22.23 4.28
N ASN A 63 -18.30 22.40 4.44
CA ASN A 63 -17.68 23.71 4.37
C ASN A 63 -17.32 24.07 2.91
N SER A 64 -17.32 25.37 2.62
CA SER A 64 -16.85 25.90 1.33
C SER A 64 -15.68 26.88 1.53
N ASN A 65 -14.86 27.05 0.48
CA ASN A 65 -13.84 28.10 0.42
C ASN A 65 -13.81 28.75 -0.98
N SER A 66 -13.04 29.84 -1.12
CA SER A 66 -12.96 30.59 -2.39
C SER A 66 -12.40 29.75 -3.55
N PHE A 67 -11.48 28.82 -3.27
CA PHE A 67 -10.99 27.86 -4.25
C PHE A 67 -12.09 26.89 -4.70
N GLY A 68 -12.99 26.48 -3.80
CA GLY A 68 -14.17 25.68 -4.11
C GLY A 68 -15.10 26.36 -5.09
N SER A 69 -15.48 27.62 -4.85
CA SER A 69 -16.33 28.38 -5.78
C SER A 69 -15.69 28.52 -7.17
N LYS A 70 -14.37 28.74 -7.22
CA LYS A 70 -13.61 28.79 -8.48
C LYS A 70 -13.58 27.44 -9.19
N LEU A 71 -13.38 26.35 -8.43
CA LEU A 71 -13.38 25.00 -8.96
C LEU A 71 -14.75 24.62 -9.54
N LEU A 72 -15.85 24.98 -8.86
CA LEU A 72 -17.20 24.79 -9.36
C LEU A 72 -17.46 25.62 -10.62
N SER A 73 -16.97 26.86 -10.67
CA SER A 73 -17.07 27.71 -11.86
C SER A 73 -16.29 27.10 -13.04
N PHE A 74 -15.11 26.54 -12.78
CA PHE A 74 -14.32 25.79 -13.76
C PHE A 74 -15.05 24.53 -14.24
N CYS A 75 -15.68 23.77 -13.35
CA CYS A 75 -16.46 22.58 -13.72
C CYS A 75 -17.63 22.95 -14.64
N LYS A 76 -18.36 24.01 -14.30
CA LYS A 76 -19.49 24.53 -15.11
C LYS A 76 -19.03 25.03 -16.48
N SER A 77 -17.90 25.74 -16.57
CA SER A 77 -17.41 26.28 -17.84
C SER A 77 -16.76 25.23 -18.75
N THR A 78 -16.19 24.16 -18.18
CA THR A 78 -15.50 23.10 -18.94
C THR A 78 -16.33 21.84 -19.13
N SER A 79 -17.55 21.78 -18.58
CA SER A 79 -18.37 20.57 -18.54
C SER A 79 -17.67 19.36 -17.91
N CYS A 80 -16.79 19.64 -16.94
CA CYS A 80 -16.20 18.62 -16.06
C CYS A 80 -17.09 18.41 -14.84
N LEU A 81 -17.10 17.18 -14.31
CA LEU A 81 -17.84 16.80 -13.13
C LEU A 81 -16.87 16.27 -12.06
N ILE A 82 -17.18 16.54 -10.80
CA ILE A 82 -16.51 15.95 -9.65
C ILE A 82 -17.05 14.52 -9.49
N ALA A 83 -16.20 13.51 -9.65
CA ALA A 83 -16.56 12.11 -9.52
C ALA A 83 -16.77 11.67 -8.04
N ASN A 84 -16.04 12.28 -7.10
CA ASN A 84 -16.16 12.00 -5.67
C ASN A 84 -17.61 12.18 -5.21
N GLY A 85 -18.12 11.23 -4.43
CA GLY A 85 -19.50 11.27 -3.95
C GLY A 85 -20.58 11.02 -4.99
N ARG A 86 -20.24 10.81 -6.27
CA ARG A 86 -21.20 10.42 -7.33
C ARG A 86 -21.11 8.94 -7.70
N LEU A 87 -19.89 8.38 -7.62
CA LEU A 87 -19.59 7.07 -8.19
C LEU A 87 -19.10 6.07 -7.12
N GLY A 88 -19.32 4.78 -7.41
CA GLY A 88 -18.74 3.66 -6.67
C GLY A 88 -19.16 3.56 -5.20
N LEU A 89 -18.25 3.06 -4.36
CA LEU A 89 -18.48 2.90 -2.90
C LEU A 89 -18.59 4.23 -2.15
N ASP A 90 -18.24 5.34 -2.80
CA ASP A 90 -18.25 6.68 -2.23
C ASP A 90 -19.57 7.43 -2.50
N ALA A 91 -20.42 6.90 -3.38
CA ALA A 91 -21.66 7.54 -3.80
C ALA A 91 -22.66 7.79 -2.66
N SER A 92 -22.59 7.07 -1.52
CA SER A 92 -23.51 7.28 -0.40
C SER A 92 -23.01 8.29 0.65
N ASP A 93 -21.68 8.42 0.81
CA ASP A 93 -21.09 9.10 1.97
C ASP A 93 -20.23 10.32 1.57
N GLY A 94 -19.60 10.30 0.39
CA GLY A 94 -18.71 11.35 -0.10
C GLY A 94 -17.60 11.69 0.90
N ARG A 95 -16.71 10.74 1.11
CA ARG A 95 -15.75 10.70 2.22
C ARG A 95 -14.72 11.83 2.13
N ILE A 96 -14.22 12.17 3.31
CA ILE A 96 -13.15 13.12 3.53
C ILE A 96 -11.82 12.54 3.05
N THR A 97 -10.97 13.36 2.43
CA THR A 97 -9.65 12.96 1.91
C THR A 97 -8.48 13.51 2.73
N PHE A 98 -8.73 14.52 3.56
CA PHE A 98 -7.74 15.15 4.43
C PHE A 98 -8.19 15.18 5.89
N CYS A 99 -7.32 14.81 6.82
CA CYS A 99 -7.59 14.85 8.26
C CYS A 99 -6.32 15.25 9.03
N ASN A 100 -6.45 16.17 9.98
CA ASN A 100 -5.40 16.54 10.92
C ASN A 100 -5.99 16.87 12.32
N LYS A 101 -5.14 17.23 13.28
CA LYS A 101 -5.58 17.60 14.65
C LYS A 101 -6.52 18.83 14.71
N LYS A 102 -6.54 19.67 13.67
CA LYS A 102 -7.33 20.90 13.57
C LYS A 102 -8.65 20.70 12.82
N GLY A 103 -8.86 19.56 12.18
CA GLY A 103 -10.09 19.24 11.47
C GLY A 103 -9.87 18.36 10.25
N GLU A 104 -10.92 18.28 9.45
CA GLU A 104 -11.04 17.38 8.33
C GLU A 104 -11.65 18.09 7.11
N SER A 105 -11.26 17.69 5.91
CA SER A 105 -11.71 18.31 4.66
C SER A 105 -11.69 17.35 3.46
N LEU A 106 -12.59 17.57 2.50
CA LEU A 106 -12.53 16.96 1.17
C LEU A 106 -11.83 17.96 0.24
N ILE A 107 -10.59 17.65 -0.14
CA ILE A 107 -9.76 18.53 -0.99
C ILE A 107 -9.09 17.79 -2.15
N ASP A 108 -9.13 16.46 -2.15
CA ASP A 108 -8.61 15.62 -3.23
C ASP A 108 -9.77 15.17 -4.13
N TYR A 109 -9.79 15.65 -5.36
CA TYR A 109 -10.87 15.40 -6.30
C TYR A 109 -10.37 14.62 -7.52
N LEU A 110 -11.29 13.89 -8.14
CA LEU A 110 -11.17 13.45 -9.53
C LEU A 110 -12.20 14.21 -10.36
N LEU A 111 -11.73 15.05 -11.28
CA LEU A 111 -12.55 15.72 -12.28
C LEU A 111 -12.56 14.90 -13.56
N VAL A 112 -13.76 14.65 -14.07
CA VAL A 112 -13.98 13.84 -15.27
C VAL A 112 -14.83 14.63 -16.27
N PRO A 113 -14.56 14.53 -17.58
CA PRO A 113 -15.45 15.10 -18.59
C PRO A 113 -16.84 14.47 -18.46
N ARG A 114 -17.91 15.26 -18.59
CA ARG A 114 -19.31 14.78 -18.47
C ARG A 114 -19.58 13.52 -19.30
N HIS A 115 -19.14 13.51 -20.56
CA HIS A 115 -19.34 12.38 -21.49
C HIS A 115 -18.54 11.12 -21.13
N SER A 116 -17.51 11.24 -20.28
CA SER A 116 -16.64 10.12 -19.85
C SER A 116 -16.97 9.62 -18.44
N LEU A 117 -17.98 10.18 -17.77
CA LEU A 117 -18.35 9.81 -16.41
C LEU A 117 -18.65 8.31 -16.30
N HIS A 118 -19.40 7.75 -17.25
CA HIS A 118 -19.77 6.34 -17.27
C HIS A 118 -18.57 5.41 -17.57
N ASP A 119 -17.67 5.80 -18.47
CA ASP A 119 -16.46 5.01 -18.78
C ASP A 119 -15.53 4.88 -17.56
N VAL A 120 -15.46 5.91 -16.72
CA VAL A 120 -14.66 5.93 -15.49
C VAL A 120 -15.27 5.00 -14.43
N ILE A 121 -16.60 4.84 -14.39
CA ILE A 121 -17.27 3.90 -13.47
C ILE A 121 -16.75 2.49 -13.68
N ASP A 122 -16.70 2.03 -14.93
CA ASP A 122 -16.34 0.64 -15.23
C ASP A 122 -14.85 0.35 -15.09
N ASN A 123 -14.00 1.34 -15.37
CA ASN A 123 -12.55 1.14 -15.50
C ASN A 123 -11.72 1.63 -14.32
N VAL A 124 -12.13 2.69 -13.62
CA VAL A 124 -11.33 3.31 -12.54
C VAL A 124 -11.85 2.91 -11.16
N TYR A 125 -13.17 2.87 -10.98
CA TYR A 125 -13.79 2.42 -9.72
C TYR A 125 -14.15 0.92 -9.72
N GLY A 126 -13.92 0.25 -10.86
CA GLY A 126 -14.26 -1.15 -11.11
C GLY A 126 -15.76 -1.33 -11.36
N LYS A 127 -16.11 -2.25 -12.27
CA LYS A 127 -17.50 -2.73 -12.44
C LYS A 127 -18.09 -2.96 -11.06
N THR A 128 -19.22 -2.31 -10.77
CA THR A 128 -19.99 -2.56 -9.56
C THR A 128 -20.47 -4.00 -9.65
N ILE A 129 -19.70 -4.95 -9.12
CA ILE A 129 -20.14 -6.33 -8.96
C ILE A 129 -21.35 -6.22 -8.06
N SER A 130 -22.54 -6.43 -8.63
CA SER A 130 -23.76 -6.54 -7.83
C SER A 130 -23.45 -7.53 -6.72
N LYS A 131 -23.61 -7.08 -5.47
CA LYS A 131 -23.26 -7.90 -4.31
C LYS A 131 -24.19 -9.09 -4.29
N ASN A 132 -23.80 -10.16 -4.96
CA ASN A 132 -24.22 -11.49 -4.59
C ASN A 132 -23.68 -11.65 -3.16
N LYS A 133 -24.58 -11.64 -2.17
CA LYS A 133 -24.29 -11.54 -0.72
C LYS A 133 -23.36 -12.64 -0.16
N ASN A 134 -22.84 -13.51 -1.02
CA ASN A 134 -22.08 -14.70 -0.69
C ASN A 134 -20.58 -14.62 -0.99
N LYS A 135 -20.03 -13.49 -1.49
CA LYS A 135 -18.59 -13.36 -1.83
C LYS A 135 -17.78 -12.35 -1.01
N CYS A 136 -18.35 -11.70 0.00
CA CYS A 136 -17.58 -10.88 0.94
C CYS A 136 -16.91 -11.73 2.04
N ASN A 137 -15.95 -12.59 1.66
CA ASN A 137 -15.08 -13.29 2.62
C ASN A 137 -13.57 -13.19 2.33
N TYR A 138 -13.18 -12.55 1.22
CA TYR A 138 -11.78 -12.23 0.93
C TYR A 138 -11.46 -10.78 1.31
N ALA A 139 -11.94 -10.33 2.48
CA ALA A 139 -11.15 -9.33 3.19
C ALA A 139 -9.74 -9.93 3.30
N ILE A 140 -8.68 -9.17 2.96
CA ILE A 140 -7.29 -9.61 3.13
C ILE A 140 -7.17 -10.05 4.60
N GLN A 141 -7.35 -11.34 4.84
CA GLN A 141 -7.24 -11.89 6.17
C GLN A 141 -5.74 -11.90 6.39
N ASN A 142 -5.29 -11.10 7.37
CA ASN A 142 -3.94 -11.22 7.87
C ASN A 142 -3.65 -12.72 8.02
N LYS A 143 -2.61 -13.24 7.36
CA LYS A 143 -2.37 -14.69 7.24
C LYS A 143 -2.27 -15.38 8.61
N TRP A 144 -1.88 -14.63 9.63
CA TRP A 144 -1.80 -15.04 11.03
C TRP A 144 -3.12 -14.93 11.82
N PHE A 145 -4.15 -14.27 11.31
CA PHE A 145 -5.39 -13.98 12.04
C PHE A 145 -6.39 -15.14 11.93
N SER A 146 -6.31 -16.05 12.91
CA SER A 146 -7.09 -17.28 12.96
C SER A 146 -8.57 -17.10 13.36
N LYS A 147 -9.33 -18.20 13.29
CA LYS A 147 -10.71 -18.28 13.83
C LYS A 147 -10.78 -17.91 15.31
N ASP A 148 -9.76 -18.29 16.09
CA ASP A 148 -9.68 -17.96 17.52
C ASP A 148 -9.40 -16.48 17.77
N CYS A 149 -8.61 -15.84 16.91
CA CYS A 149 -8.43 -14.39 16.92
C CYS A 149 -9.78 -13.67 16.70
N ARG A 150 -10.61 -14.18 15.77
CA ARG A 150 -11.94 -13.63 15.49
C ARG A 150 -12.90 -13.82 16.66
N LYS A 151 -12.92 -15.01 17.26
CA LYS A 151 -13.75 -15.34 18.42
C LYS A 151 -13.41 -14.44 19.60
N SER A 152 -12.14 -14.40 19.99
CA SER A 152 -11.67 -13.57 21.12
C SER A 152 -11.88 -12.07 20.89
N LYS A 153 -11.77 -11.58 19.65
CA LYS A 153 -12.10 -10.18 19.29
C LYS A 153 -13.59 -9.87 19.50
N ASN A 154 -14.46 -10.80 19.12
CA ASN A 154 -15.91 -10.64 19.29
C ASN A 154 -16.29 -10.67 20.77
N ASP A 155 -15.71 -11.58 21.55
CA ASP A 155 -15.90 -11.64 23.00
C ASP A 155 -15.46 -10.33 23.68
N PHE A 156 -14.28 -9.82 23.33
CA PHE A 156 -13.80 -8.53 23.82
C PHE A 156 -14.77 -7.38 23.49
N LYS A 157 -15.25 -7.29 22.24
CA LYS A 157 -16.22 -6.27 21.83
C LYS A 157 -17.53 -6.39 22.62
N LYS A 158 -18.02 -7.61 22.82
CA LYS A 158 -19.23 -7.90 23.59
C LYS A 158 -19.11 -7.35 25.01
N TYR A 159 -18.08 -7.76 25.76
CA TYR A 159 -17.90 -7.35 27.15
C TYR A 159 -17.55 -5.88 27.32
N ARG A 160 -16.84 -5.28 26.35
CA ARG A 160 -16.60 -3.84 26.32
C ARG A 160 -17.91 -3.04 26.22
N ASN A 161 -18.78 -3.45 25.31
CA ASN A 161 -20.07 -2.78 25.10
C ASN A 161 -20.99 -2.98 26.32
N GLU A 162 -20.96 -4.16 26.94
CA GLU A 162 -21.66 -4.44 28.20
C GLU A 162 -21.18 -3.52 29.34
N TYR A 163 -19.87 -3.36 29.49
CA TYR A 163 -19.29 -2.43 30.47
C TYR A 163 -19.69 -0.97 30.20
N TYR A 164 -19.67 -0.51 28.95
CA TYR A 164 -20.06 0.87 28.65
C TYR A 164 -21.54 1.17 28.90
N ARG A 165 -22.41 0.15 28.83
CA ARG A 165 -23.85 0.31 29.12
C ARG A 165 -24.15 0.40 30.61
N GLY A 166 -23.56 -0.49 31.41
CA GLY A 166 -23.94 -0.64 32.82
C GLY A 166 -22.88 -0.21 33.84
N ARG A 167 -21.61 -0.05 33.44
CA ARG A 167 -20.44 0.28 34.28
C ARG A 167 -20.33 -0.52 35.60
N SER A 168 -20.91 -1.71 35.65
CA SER A 168 -20.89 -2.54 36.86
C SER A 168 -19.51 -3.15 37.12
N HIS A 169 -19.21 -3.48 38.37
CA HIS A 169 -17.95 -4.10 38.74
C HIS A 169 -17.74 -5.46 38.05
N ILE A 170 -18.80 -6.26 37.93
CA ILE A 170 -18.79 -7.55 37.22
C ILE A 170 -18.49 -7.33 35.74
N ALA A 171 -19.14 -6.36 35.09
CA ALA A 171 -18.89 -6.04 33.69
C ALA A 171 -17.45 -5.55 33.46
N ARG A 172 -16.87 -4.81 34.41
CA ARG A 172 -15.46 -4.38 34.38
C ARG A 172 -14.51 -5.58 34.41
N ILE A 173 -14.73 -6.55 35.30
CA ILE A 173 -13.92 -7.78 35.38
C ILE A 173 -13.99 -8.55 34.06
N ASN A 174 -15.20 -8.77 33.54
CA ASN A 174 -15.40 -9.49 32.28
C ASN A 174 -14.73 -8.81 31.09
N TYR A 175 -14.82 -7.47 31.01
CA TYR A 175 -14.13 -6.67 30.00
C TYR A 175 -12.61 -6.82 30.07
N VAL A 176 -12.01 -6.70 31.27
CA VAL A 176 -10.56 -6.81 31.47
C VAL A 176 -10.07 -8.23 31.13
N ASN A 177 -10.78 -9.26 31.58
CA ASN A 177 -10.44 -10.65 31.27
C ASN A 177 -10.50 -10.93 29.77
N ALA A 178 -11.54 -10.44 29.09
CA ALA A 178 -11.68 -10.60 27.64
C ALA A 178 -10.59 -9.84 26.87
N ARG A 179 -10.17 -8.66 27.35
CA ARG A 179 -9.04 -7.90 26.77
C ARG A 179 -7.74 -8.69 26.88
N ASN A 180 -7.42 -9.20 28.06
CA ASN A 180 -6.19 -9.95 28.30
C ASN A 180 -6.16 -11.23 27.47
N LYS A 181 -7.29 -11.95 27.40
CA LYS A 181 -7.46 -13.14 26.56
C LYS A 181 -7.25 -12.82 25.08
N TYR A 182 -7.90 -11.77 24.56
CA TYR A 182 -7.72 -11.34 23.18
C TYR A 182 -6.25 -10.97 22.88
N ASN A 183 -5.62 -10.20 23.75
CA ASN A 183 -4.21 -9.83 23.59
C ASN A 183 -3.29 -11.06 23.61
N GLY A 184 -3.56 -12.05 24.45
CA GLY A 184 -2.82 -13.32 24.47
C GLY A 184 -2.96 -14.08 23.16
N VAL A 185 -4.19 -14.28 22.69
CA VAL A 185 -4.47 -14.99 21.42
C VAL A 185 -3.80 -14.30 20.23
N ILE A 186 -3.84 -12.97 20.17
CA ILE A 186 -3.21 -12.20 19.09
C ILE A 186 -1.69 -12.32 19.13
N ARG A 187 -1.06 -12.28 20.30
CA ARG A 187 0.39 -12.45 20.43
C ARG A 187 0.82 -13.85 19.99
N ASN A 188 0.13 -14.89 20.45
CA ASN A 188 0.45 -16.27 20.09
C ASN A 188 0.31 -16.50 18.59
N ALA A 189 -0.82 -16.09 18.00
CA ALA A 189 -1.06 -16.26 16.57
C ALA A 189 -0.04 -15.53 15.69
N LYS A 190 0.43 -14.35 16.12
CA LYS A 190 1.54 -13.65 15.45
C LYS A 190 2.86 -14.40 15.58
N SER A 191 3.18 -14.87 16.78
CA SER A 191 4.40 -15.62 17.07
C SER A 191 4.49 -16.91 16.26
N GLU A 192 3.41 -17.71 16.27
CA GLU A 192 3.31 -18.95 15.48
C GLU A 192 3.52 -18.69 13.99
N TYR A 193 2.87 -17.64 13.47
CA TYR A 193 3.04 -17.26 12.08
C TYR A 193 4.48 -16.81 11.76
N GLN A 194 5.11 -16.05 12.64
CA GLN A 194 6.50 -15.64 12.46
C GLN A 194 7.45 -16.84 12.43
N ILE A 195 7.24 -17.82 13.31
CA ILE A 195 8.01 -19.07 13.33
C ILE A 195 7.82 -19.82 12.00
N LEU A 196 6.58 -20.00 11.56
CA LEU A 196 6.29 -20.66 10.26
C LEU A 196 6.92 -19.93 9.08
N GLN A 197 6.88 -18.59 9.10
CA GLN A 197 7.50 -17.78 8.06
C GLN A 197 9.02 -17.87 8.06
N ALA A 198 9.65 -17.96 9.24
CA ALA A 198 11.08 -18.16 9.37
C ALA A 198 11.51 -19.53 8.85
N ASP A 199 10.78 -20.59 9.20
CA ASP A 199 11.01 -21.95 8.70
C ASP A 199 10.85 -22.03 7.17
N GLU A 200 9.77 -21.46 6.62
CA GLU A 200 9.55 -21.36 5.17
C GLU A 200 10.73 -20.65 4.47
N LEU A 201 11.26 -19.58 5.06
CA LEU A 201 12.41 -18.85 4.53
C LEU A 201 13.71 -19.67 4.59
N CYS A 202 13.97 -20.36 5.70
CA CYS A 202 15.12 -21.26 5.83
C CYS A 202 15.07 -22.38 4.78
N ASN A 203 13.91 -23.00 4.60
CA ASN A 203 13.71 -24.05 3.61
C ASN A 203 13.90 -23.51 2.18
N LEU A 204 13.38 -22.32 1.88
CA LEU A 204 13.58 -21.66 0.58
C LEU A 204 15.04 -21.30 0.31
N SER A 205 15.79 -20.90 1.35
CA SER A 205 17.22 -20.60 1.23
C SER A 205 18.01 -21.82 0.73
N ASN A 206 17.67 -23.02 1.24
CA ASN A 206 18.40 -24.26 0.93
C ASN A 206 17.94 -24.94 -0.37
N SER A 207 16.69 -24.72 -0.79
CA SER A 207 16.09 -25.41 -1.94
C SER A 207 15.98 -24.53 -3.20
N GLU A 208 15.62 -23.25 -3.05
CA GLU A 208 15.35 -22.33 -4.18
C GLU A 208 15.91 -20.92 -3.92
N PRO A 209 17.22 -20.69 -4.09
CA PRO A 209 17.86 -19.41 -3.79
C PRO A 209 17.25 -18.21 -4.54
N LYS A 210 16.78 -18.40 -5.79
CA LYS A 210 16.13 -17.34 -6.57
C LYS A 210 14.78 -16.93 -5.98
N SER A 211 13.98 -17.89 -5.52
CA SER A 211 12.69 -17.66 -4.86
C SER A 211 12.88 -17.01 -3.49
N PHE A 212 13.91 -17.43 -2.75
CA PHE A 212 14.33 -16.80 -1.50
C PHE A 212 14.61 -15.30 -1.67
N TRP A 213 15.51 -14.94 -2.60
CA TRP A 213 15.86 -13.53 -2.83
C TRP A 213 14.69 -12.71 -3.34
N LYS A 214 13.79 -13.29 -4.13
CA LYS A 214 12.54 -12.64 -4.56
C LYS A 214 11.64 -12.31 -3.35
N ARG A 215 11.49 -13.25 -2.41
CA ARG A 215 10.72 -13.07 -1.16
C ARG A 215 11.33 -11.97 -0.28
N ILE A 216 12.65 -11.96 -0.10
CA ILE A 216 13.35 -10.94 0.70
C ILE A 216 13.23 -9.55 0.08
N LYS A 217 13.43 -9.43 -1.24
CA LYS A 217 13.33 -8.13 -1.95
C LYS A 217 11.90 -7.58 -1.90
N ALA A 218 10.89 -8.43 -2.04
CA ALA A 218 9.49 -8.01 -1.93
C ALA A 218 9.16 -7.41 -0.55
N SER A 219 9.78 -7.90 0.53
CA SER A 219 9.61 -7.38 1.89
C SER A 219 10.30 -6.02 2.13
N ARG A 220 11.23 -5.60 1.25
CA ARG A 220 11.91 -4.29 1.32
C ARG A 220 11.18 -3.20 0.53
N ASN A 221 10.20 -3.55 -0.29
CA ASN A 221 9.41 -2.58 -1.06
C ASN A 221 8.58 -1.71 -0.10
N GLY A 222 9.07 -0.50 0.18
CA GLY A 222 8.41 0.49 1.04
C GLY A 222 9.22 0.96 2.25
N ILE A 223 10.37 0.34 2.54
CA ILE A 223 11.33 0.89 3.49
C ILE A 223 12.38 1.63 2.67
N SER A 224 12.21 2.95 2.53
CA SER A 224 13.32 3.83 2.18
C SER A 224 14.30 3.76 3.35
N ILE A 225 15.26 2.85 3.26
CA ILE A 225 16.46 2.96 4.09
C ILE A 225 17.13 4.20 3.53
N ASP A 226 16.99 5.33 4.22
CA ASP A 226 17.83 6.48 3.99
C ASP A 226 19.26 5.98 4.21
N SER A 227 19.94 5.63 3.13
CA SER A 227 21.27 5.02 3.17
C SER A 227 22.31 6.13 3.25
N SER A 228 22.15 7.04 4.22
CA SER A 228 23.15 8.04 4.54
C SER A 228 24.14 7.53 5.59
N LEU A 229 24.16 6.22 5.88
CA LEU A 229 25.20 5.60 6.70
C LEU A 229 26.50 5.71 5.90
N SER A 230 27.30 6.69 6.26
CA SER A 230 28.59 6.93 5.64
C SER A 230 29.56 5.83 6.06
N ILE A 231 30.61 5.64 5.28
CA ILE A 231 31.65 4.68 5.62
C ILE A 231 32.31 5.03 6.96
N ASN A 232 32.33 6.32 7.32
CA ASN A 232 32.85 6.80 8.60
C ASN A 232 31.95 6.40 9.76
N ASP A 233 30.63 6.41 9.59
CA ASP A 233 29.71 5.93 10.63
C ASP A 233 29.92 4.42 10.90
N PHE A 234 30.23 3.66 9.85
CA PHE A 234 30.64 2.26 9.97
C PHE A 234 31.96 2.14 10.74
N VAL A 235 33.00 2.86 10.32
CA VAL A 235 34.31 2.84 10.96
C VAL A 235 34.22 3.24 12.44
N SER A 236 33.47 4.30 12.77
CA SER A 236 33.23 4.73 14.15
C SER A 236 32.50 3.68 14.97
N HIS A 237 31.47 3.02 14.41
CA HIS A 237 30.76 1.94 15.10
C HIS A 237 31.70 0.77 15.44
N PHE A 238 32.53 0.33 14.49
CA PHE A 238 33.48 -0.75 14.73
C PHE A 238 34.60 -0.36 15.69
N HIS A 239 35.07 0.89 15.64
CA HIS A 239 36.00 1.43 16.66
C HIS A 239 35.38 1.48 18.06
N GLU A 240 34.08 1.73 18.18
CA GLU A 240 33.40 1.75 19.49
C GLU A 240 33.18 0.33 20.03
N VAL A 241 32.83 -0.62 19.17
CA VAL A 241 32.57 -2.02 19.56
C VAL A 241 33.86 -2.79 19.87
N TYR A 242 34.93 -2.54 19.12
CA TYR A 242 36.18 -3.30 19.21
C TYR A 242 37.35 -2.49 19.80
N GLY A 243 37.16 -1.20 20.07
CA GLY A 243 38.18 -0.29 20.58
C GLY A 243 39.05 0.35 19.49
N GLU A 244 40.01 1.19 19.91
CA GLU A 244 41.08 1.62 19.00
C GLU A 244 41.86 0.39 18.53
N TYR A 245 42.03 0.22 17.21
CA TYR A 245 43.10 -0.62 16.72
C TYR A 245 44.39 -0.14 17.38
N PRO A 246 45.23 -1.05 17.91
CA PRO A 246 46.50 -0.65 18.48
C PRO A 246 47.20 0.20 17.43
N LYS A 247 47.43 1.47 17.77
CA LYS A 247 48.19 2.37 16.92
C LYS A 247 49.52 1.67 16.70
N ASP A 248 49.82 1.43 15.43
CA ASP A 248 51.13 0.98 15.00
C ASP A 248 52.09 2.13 15.31
N ASP A 249 52.43 2.25 16.59
CA ASP A 249 53.52 3.07 17.06
C ASP A 249 54.74 2.29 16.60
N SER A 250 55.37 2.83 15.57
CA SER A 250 56.62 2.38 14.99
C SER A 250 57.72 2.35 16.05
N SER A 251 57.70 1.34 16.93
CA SER A 251 58.80 0.89 17.82
C SER A 251 58.35 -0.20 18.82
N ASN A 252 57.60 -1.23 18.40
CA ASN A 252 57.55 -2.48 19.16
C ASN A 252 57.55 -3.66 18.19
N GLU A 253 58.72 -4.30 18.06
CA GLU A 253 58.85 -5.66 17.53
C GLU A 253 57.96 -6.59 18.37
N PHE A 254 56.73 -6.80 17.92
CA PHE A 254 55.95 -7.94 18.35
C PHE A 254 56.50 -9.15 17.60
N THR A 255 57.41 -9.87 18.24
CA THR A 255 57.87 -11.19 17.79
C THR A 255 56.67 -12.14 17.81
N TYR A 256 55.88 -12.14 16.74
CA TYR A 256 55.08 -13.30 16.39
C TYR A 256 56.06 -14.43 16.11
N SER A 257 55.99 -15.49 16.92
CA SER A 257 56.59 -16.76 16.58
C SER A 257 56.03 -17.17 15.22
N THR A 258 56.87 -17.13 14.19
CA THR A 258 56.55 -17.36 12.78
C THR A 258 56.15 -18.81 12.46
N GLU A 259 55.83 -19.63 13.45
CA GLU A 259 55.65 -21.07 13.27
C GLU A 259 54.19 -21.50 13.01
N GLU A 260 53.18 -20.63 13.16
CA GLU A 260 51.77 -21.05 12.99
C GLU A 260 50.84 -20.01 12.31
N LEU A 261 51.36 -19.13 11.46
CA LEU A 261 50.47 -18.37 10.57
C LEU A 261 50.21 -19.20 9.31
N PRO A 262 48.96 -19.63 9.04
CA PRO A 262 48.64 -20.37 7.82
C PRO A 262 49.04 -19.52 6.61
N ASN A 263 49.78 -20.11 5.69
CA ASN A 263 50.33 -19.45 4.53
C ASN A 263 49.19 -18.93 3.65
N ILE A 264 48.84 -17.65 3.78
CA ILE A 264 47.71 -17.02 3.07
C ILE A 264 47.89 -17.12 1.55
N SER A 265 49.15 -17.15 1.07
CA SER A 265 49.48 -17.39 -0.34
C SER A 265 49.14 -18.79 -0.85
N GLU A 266 48.74 -19.72 0.01
CA GLU A 266 48.21 -21.04 -0.38
C GLU A 266 46.72 -20.99 -0.68
N LEU A 267 45.97 -20.08 -0.05
CA LEU A 267 44.52 -19.90 -0.26
C LEU A 267 44.18 -19.25 -1.61
N ASP A 268 45.08 -18.41 -2.14
CA ASP A 268 44.90 -17.71 -3.43
C ASP A 268 45.54 -18.44 -4.62
N LYS A 269 45.96 -19.70 -4.47
CA LYS A 269 46.47 -20.49 -5.60
C LYS A 269 45.33 -21.01 -6.46
N ASP A 270 45.50 -20.95 -7.77
CA ASP A 270 44.62 -21.64 -8.71
C ASP A 270 44.62 -23.14 -8.42
N PHE A 271 43.43 -23.75 -8.38
CA PHE A 271 43.28 -25.18 -8.17
C PHE A 271 43.91 -25.97 -9.33
N THR A 272 44.61 -27.05 -8.99
CA THR A 272 45.19 -27.94 -10.00
C THR A 272 44.18 -28.99 -10.44
N ILE A 273 44.30 -29.46 -11.68
CA ILE A 273 43.45 -30.53 -12.22
C ILE A 273 43.55 -31.81 -11.36
N VAL A 274 44.73 -32.06 -10.78
CA VAL A 274 44.97 -33.24 -9.93
C VAL A 274 44.19 -33.16 -8.63
N GLU A 275 44.14 -31.99 -7.98
CA GLU A 275 43.34 -31.78 -6.76
C GLU A 275 41.85 -31.98 -7.03
N VAL A 276 41.36 -31.49 -8.17
CA VAL A 276 39.96 -31.68 -8.59
C VAL A 276 39.65 -33.16 -8.82
N VAL A 277 40.53 -33.90 -9.49
CA VAL A 277 40.36 -35.34 -9.74
C VAL A 277 40.37 -36.15 -8.44
N ASN A 278 41.24 -35.79 -7.50
CA ASN A 278 41.33 -36.46 -6.20
C ASN A 278 40.08 -36.22 -5.34
N ALA A 279 39.57 -34.98 -5.31
CA ALA A 279 38.34 -34.64 -4.60
C ALA A 279 37.12 -35.40 -5.13
N LEU A 280 36.99 -35.51 -6.46
CA LEU A 280 35.93 -36.28 -7.10
C LEU A 280 36.05 -37.78 -6.80
N SER A 281 37.28 -38.30 -6.76
CA SER A 281 37.54 -39.71 -6.45
C SER A 281 37.19 -40.07 -5.00
N SER A 282 37.49 -39.20 -4.03
CA SER A 282 37.09 -39.38 -2.63
C SER A 282 35.58 -39.34 -2.42
N GLU A 283 34.86 -38.52 -3.20
CA GLU A 283 33.41 -38.43 -3.09
C GLU A 283 32.70 -39.68 -3.66
N THR A 284 33.31 -40.33 -4.65
CA THR A 284 32.82 -41.60 -5.20
C THR A 284 33.06 -42.80 -4.28
N SER A 285 34.15 -42.83 -3.51
CA SER A 285 34.41 -43.90 -2.52
C SER A 285 33.53 -43.77 -1.27
N GLU A 286 33.22 -42.56 -0.80
CA GLU A 286 32.27 -42.36 0.31
C GLU A 286 30.83 -42.76 -0.06
N LYS A 287 30.40 -42.53 -1.31
CA LYS A 287 29.07 -42.96 -1.79
C LYS A 287 28.95 -44.47 -2.00
N LEU A 288 30.06 -45.21 -2.04
CA LEU A 288 30.09 -46.68 -2.12
C LEU A 288 30.21 -47.36 -0.73
N GLY A 289 30.48 -46.61 0.33
CA GLY A 289 30.58 -47.11 1.72
C GLY A 289 29.26 -47.08 2.52
N PHE A 290 28.19 -46.52 1.96
CA PHE A 290 26.83 -46.65 2.50
C PHE A 290 26.01 -47.60 1.60
N ARG A 291 26.26 -48.90 1.74
CA ARG A 291 25.32 -49.96 1.38
C ARG A 291 25.48 -51.15 2.32
#